data_AF-A0A6C0KH80-F1
#
_entry.id   AF-A0A6C0KH80-F1
#
_cell.length_a   1.000
_cell.length_b   1.000
_cell.length_c   1.000
_cell.angle_alpha   90.00
_cell.angle_beta   90.00
_cell.angle_gamma   90.00
#
_symmetry.space_group_name_H-M   'P 1'
#
loop_
_entity.id
_entity.type
_entity.pdbx_description
1 polymer ?
#
loop_
_entity_poly.entity_id
_entity_poly.type
_entity_poly.pdbx_seq_one_letter_code
_entity_poly.pdbx_strand_id
1 'polypeptide(L)'
;QGIVVDFTNGNIIVKFSNGLLRPVERHHWQSDEYPVVAISQYPLCLAWALTIHKIQGATMPRAEMDLGNSIFEYGQTYVALSRIQSLDGLYLSAFRSDRIRANPKVRAFYESIPAIDMTPKSVIENVATSSCGNEAEVGEAVIDSTCDDSSIKKINFDTYKYAGDISTKKITVVKKPTHAVTLDLFLAGKTIDEIAVERGLKKQTIEDHLVENVPHEGIPYQTFMTEVIYGYIVDAFQVLGKDIPLKVVKDNLPREVSYLQIKMVRKMIR
;
A
#
# COMPACT_ATOMS: atom_id res chain seq x y z
N GLN A 1 17.36 4.66 9.47
CA GLN A 1 18.83 4.48 9.43
C GLN A 1 19.48 5.79 9.84
N GLY A 2 20.71 5.75 10.35
CA GLY A 2 21.43 6.95 10.78
C GLY A 2 22.92 6.68 10.96
N ILE A 3 23.67 7.75 11.15
CA ILE A 3 25.12 7.74 11.38
C ILE A 3 25.37 8.27 12.78
N VAL A 4 26.18 7.56 13.57
CA VAL A 4 26.65 8.09 14.86
C VAL A 4 27.60 9.24 14.58
N VAL A 5 27.30 10.42 15.14
CA VAL A 5 28.09 11.64 14.92
C VAL A 5 28.87 12.05 16.15
N ASP A 6 28.41 11.71 17.36
CA ASP A 6 29.05 12.12 18.60
C ASP A 6 28.61 11.25 19.79
N PHE A 7 29.29 11.41 20.93
CA PHE A 7 28.96 10.82 22.21
C PHE A 7 28.99 11.89 23.30
N THR A 8 27.83 12.28 23.83
CA THR A 8 27.72 13.36 24.83
C THR A 8 26.97 12.86 26.07
N ASN A 9 27.50 13.12 27.27
CA ASN A 9 26.89 12.76 28.55
C ASN A 9 26.46 11.28 28.66
N GLY A 10 27.22 10.35 28.06
CA GLY A 10 26.90 8.93 28.06
C GLY A 10 25.82 8.50 27.05
N ASN A 11 25.29 9.43 26.24
CA ASN A 11 24.33 9.15 25.18
C ASN A 11 25.00 9.17 23.79
N ILE A 12 24.47 8.35 22.88
CA ILE A 12 24.97 8.24 21.51
C ILE A 12 24.18 9.23 20.66
N ILE A 13 24.85 10.18 20.00
CA ILE A 13 24.19 11.14 19.11
C ILE A 13 24.14 10.56 17.70
N VAL A 14 22.93 10.35 17.19
CA VAL A 14 22.70 9.79 15.85
C VAL A 14 22.07 10.83 14.94
N LYS A 15 22.67 11.03 13.77
CA LYS A 15 22.08 11.75 12.64
C LYS A 15 21.28 10.78 11.79
N PHE A 16 19.95 10.87 11.84
CA PHE A 16 19.07 10.02 11.07
C PHE A 16 19.00 10.45 9.60
N SER A 17 18.55 9.55 8.73
CA SER A 17 18.41 9.79 7.28
C SER A 17 17.46 10.93 6.92
N ASN A 18 16.58 11.34 7.84
CA ASN A 18 15.73 12.52 7.71
C ASN A 18 16.42 13.84 8.13
N GLY A 19 17.72 13.79 8.44
CA GLY A 19 18.52 14.95 8.83
C GLY A 19 18.49 15.29 10.32
N LEU A 20 17.60 14.66 11.12
CA LEU A 20 17.48 14.96 12.55
C LEU A 20 18.64 14.37 13.34
N LEU A 21 19.17 15.18 14.26
CA LEU A 21 20.08 14.74 15.31
C LEU A 21 19.27 14.39 16.55
N ARG A 22 19.48 13.18 17.08
CA ARG A 22 18.84 12.76 18.32
C ARG A 22 19.85 12.06 19.23
N PRO A 23 19.87 12.38 20.54
CA PRO A 23 20.49 11.53 21.53
C PRO A 23 19.68 10.23 21.62
N VAL A 24 20.40 9.11 21.61
CA VAL A 24 19.83 7.77 21.79
C VAL A 24 20.21 7.30 23.18
N GLU A 25 19.18 7.10 23.99
CA GLU A 25 19.28 6.61 25.36
C GLU A 25 19.09 5.09 25.41
N ARG A 26 19.42 4.48 26.55
CA ARG A 26 19.13 3.05 26.76
C ARG A 26 17.64 2.82 26.88
N HIS A 27 17.16 1.84 26.14
CA HIS A 27 15.80 1.36 26.21
C HIS A 27 15.75 0.06 27.01
N HIS A 28 14.65 -0.14 27.75
CA HIS A 28 14.41 -1.34 28.54
C HIS A 28 13.34 -2.18 27.87
N TRP A 29 13.69 -3.38 27.44
CA TRP A 29 12.73 -4.36 26.95
C TRP A 29 12.42 -5.35 28.07
N GLN A 30 11.18 -5.34 28.52
CA GLN A 30 10.65 -6.33 29.46
C GLN A 30 10.29 -7.60 28.68
N SER A 31 10.67 -8.77 29.20
CA SER A 31 10.23 -10.03 28.61
C SER A 31 8.74 -10.23 28.85
N ASP A 32 7.99 -10.54 27.79
CA ASP A 32 6.57 -10.89 27.89
C ASP A 32 6.36 -12.24 28.59
N GLU A 33 7.26 -13.20 28.36
CA GLU A 33 7.21 -14.54 28.97
C GLU A 33 7.70 -14.56 30.43
N TYR A 34 8.67 -13.72 30.79
CA TYR A 34 9.30 -13.67 32.11
C TYR A 34 9.24 -12.25 32.69
N PRO A 35 8.17 -11.89 33.41
CA PRO A 35 7.95 -10.53 33.94
C PRO A 35 9.03 -9.99 34.90
N VAL A 36 9.92 -10.85 35.39
CA VAL A 36 11.04 -10.47 36.27
C VAL A 36 12.34 -10.18 35.51
N VAL A 37 12.36 -10.39 34.18
CA VAL A 37 13.57 -10.24 33.34
C VAL A 37 13.42 -9.06 32.38
N ALA A 38 14.33 -8.10 32.47
CA ALA A 38 14.43 -6.98 31.54
C ALA A 38 15.84 -6.84 30.97
N ILE A 39 15.94 -6.42 29.72
CA ILE A 39 17.21 -6.10 29.04
C ILE A 39 17.28 -4.58 28.86
N SER A 40 18.37 -3.97 29.34
CA SER A 40 18.67 -2.55 29.13
C SER A 40 19.79 -2.40 28.09
N GLN A 41 19.47 -1.84 26.92
CA GLN A 41 20.44 -1.65 25.84
C GLN A 41 20.09 -0.43 24.98
N TYR A 42 21.06 0.15 24.28
CA TYR A 42 20.76 1.15 23.25
C TYR A 42 19.97 0.51 22.10
N PRO A 43 18.86 1.10 21.63
CA PRO A 43 18.04 0.58 20.53
C PRO A 43 18.71 0.79 19.16
N LEU A 44 19.97 0.39 19.04
CA LEU A 44 20.80 0.54 17.85
C LEU A 44 21.40 -0.81 17.50
N CYS A 45 21.42 -1.11 16.20
CA CYS A 45 22.20 -2.19 15.62
C CYS A 45 23.03 -1.65 14.47
N LEU A 46 24.21 -2.24 14.25
CA LEU A 46 25.01 -1.93 13.06
C LEU A 46 24.22 -2.33 11.82
N ALA A 47 24.11 -1.41 10.86
CA ALA A 47 23.23 -1.54 9.71
C ALA A 47 23.96 -1.40 8.36
N TRP A 48 25.29 -1.55 8.35
CA TRP A 48 26.08 -1.61 7.10
C TRP A 48 25.80 -2.88 6.30
N ALA A 49 25.64 -4.00 6.99
CA ALA A 49 25.25 -5.27 6.42
C ALA A 49 23.97 -5.75 7.11
N LEU A 50 22.98 -6.15 6.30
CA LEU A 50 21.70 -6.64 6.78
C LEU A 50 21.35 -7.90 6.01
N THR A 51 20.70 -8.85 6.68
CA THR A 51 20.22 -10.05 6.00
C THR A 51 19.01 -9.72 5.12
N ILE A 52 18.84 -10.48 4.04
CA ILE A 52 17.72 -10.30 3.10
C ILE A 52 16.36 -10.37 3.83
N HIS A 53 16.24 -11.24 4.84
CA HIS A 53 15.05 -11.34 5.68
C HIS A 53 14.75 -10.06 6.47
N LYS A 54 15.78 -9.37 6.98
CA LYS A 54 15.61 -8.14 7.77
C LYS A 54 15.26 -6.91 6.93
N ILE A 55 15.57 -6.93 5.63
CA ILE A 55 15.24 -5.84 4.71
C ILE A 55 13.92 -6.06 3.96
N GLN A 56 13.21 -7.16 4.19
CA GLN A 56 11.92 -7.40 3.54
C GLN A 56 10.93 -6.27 3.84
N GLY A 57 10.40 -5.64 2.79
CA GLY A 57 9.51 -4.48 2.91
C GLY A 57 10.21 -3.13 3.09
N ALA A 58 11.55 -3.10 3.20
CA ALA A 58 12.32 -1.86 3.21
C ALA A 58 12.55 -1.32 1.78
N THR A 59 12.85 -0.04 1.67
CA THR A 59 13.27 0.59 0.41
C THR A 59 14.65 1.18 0.62
N MET A 60 15.58 0.86 -0.27
CA MET A 60 16.98 1.27 -0.17
C MET A 60 17.39 2.03 -1.44
N PRO A 61 18.06 3.19 -1.30
CA PRO A 61 18.52 3.95 -2.46
C PRO A 61 19.74 3.30 -3.11
N ARG A 62 20.63 2.67 -2.32
CA ARG A 62 21.82 1.97 -2.80
C ARG A 62 22.13 0.78 -1.89
N ALA A 63 22.61 -0.32 -2.47
CA ALA A 63 23.17 -1.43 -1.72
C ALA A 63 24.09 -2.29 -2.59
N GLU A 64 25.06 -2.91 -1.92
CA GLU A 64 25.76 -4.07 -2.45
C GLU A 64 25.06 -5.35 -1.99
N MET A 65 24.86 -6.29 -2.90
CA MET A 65 24.16 -7.55 -2.65
C MET A 65 24.98 -8.74 -3.14
N ASP A 66 25.34 -9.61 -2.20
CA ASP A 66 25.85 -10.95 -2.51
C ASP A 66 24.66 -11.86 -2.86
N LEU A 67 24.55 -12.21 -4.14
CA LEU A 67 23.50 -13.08 -4.69
C LEU A 67 24.07 -14.43 -5.17
N GLY A 68 25.13 -14.90 -4.51
CA GLY A 68 25.78 -16.17 -4.83
C GLY A 68 25.27 -17.33 -4.00
N ASN A 69 26.16 -17.93 -3.21
CA ASN A 69 25.86 -19.11 -2.40
C ASN A 69 25.09 -18.80 -1.11
N SER A 70 24.97 -17.52 -0.75
CA SER A 70 24.16 -17.02 0.37
C SER A 70 22.65 -17.15 0.13
N ILE A 71 22.23 -17.39 -1.12
CA ILE A 71 20.84 -17.57 -1.51
C ILE A 71 20.46 -19.05 -1.45
N PHE A 72 19.54 -19.38 -0.55
CA PHE A 72 19.06 -20.75 -0.36
C PHE A 72 17.54 -20.89 -0.56
N GLU A 73 16.76 -19.84 -0.30
CA GLU A 73 15.29 -19.88 -0.39
C GLU A 73 14.72 -19.41 -1.73
N TYR A 74 13.52 -19.90 -2.05
CA TYR A 74 12.73 -19.39 -3.17
C TYR A 74 12.32 -17.94 -2.96
N GLY A 75 12.43 -17.11 -3.99
CA GLY A 75 12.05 -15.70 -3.93
C GLY A 75 13.01 -14.78 -3.15
N GLN A 76 14.02 -15.32 -2.47
CA GLN A 76 14.98 -14.51 -1.68
C GLN A 76 15.73 -13.50 -2.54
N THR A 77 16.20 -13.91 -3.73
CA THR A 77 16.83 -12.99 -4.70
C THR A 77 15.87 -11.89 -5.15
N TYR A 78 14.60 -12.23 -5.39
CA TYR A 78 13.58 -11.25 -5.75
C TYR A 78 13.32 -10.26 -4.62
N VAL A 79 13.22 -10.74 -3.37
CA VAL A 79 13.05 -9.88 -2.20
C VAL A 79 14.22 -8.90 -2.09
N ALA A 80 15.46 -9.36 -2.25
CA ALA A 80 16.65 -8.52 -2.21
C ALA A 80 16.62 -7.44 -3.30
N LEU A 81 16.51 -7.85 -4.57
CA LEU A 81 16.54 -6.94 -5.72
C LEU A 81 15.40 -5.91 -5.68
N SER A 82 14.20 -6.31 -5.26
CA SER A 82 13.03 -5.42 -5.18
C SER A 82 13.13 -4.36 -4.08
N ARG A 83 14.19 -4.35 -3.25
CA ARG A 83 14.40 -3.26 -2.27
C ARG A 83 15.04 -2.03 -2.89
N ILE A 84 15.70 -2.18 -4.05
CA ILE A 84 16.45 -1.09 -4.69
C ILE A 84 15.55 -0.30 -5.65
N GLN A 85 15.66 1.03 -5.57
CA GLN A 85 14.83 1.95 -6.35
C GLN A 85 15.30 2.13 -7.80
N SER A 86 16.62 2.07 -8.04
CA SER A 86 17.22 2.27 -9.36
C SER A 86 18.41 1.35 -9.60
N LEU A 87 18.62 0.98 -10.86
CA LEU A 87 19.76 0.13 -11.25
C LEU A 87 21.11 0.78 -10.92
N ASP A 88 21.22 2.11 -11.00
CA ASP A 88 22.43 2.85 -10.62
C ASP A 88 22.82 2.68 -9.14
N GLY A 89 21.85 2.33 -8.28
CA GLY A 89 22.06 2.05 -6.87
C GLY A 89 22.38 0.59 -6.55
N LEU A 90 22.37 -0.29 -7.55
CA LEU A 90 22.54 -1.73 -7.36
C LEU A 90 23.97 -2.17 -7.67
N TYR A 91 24.63 -2.76 -6.68
CA TYR A 91 25.92 -3.44 -6.85
C TYR A 91 25.74 -4.91 -6.54
N LEU A 92 26.14 -5.79 -7.46
CA LEU A 92 26.00 -7.23 -7.29
C LEU A 92 27.36 -7.88 -7.12
N SER A 93 27.50 -8.74 -6.12
CA SER A 93 28.64 -9.63 -5.94
C SER A 93 28.19 -11.09 -6.03
N ALA A 94 29.09 -11.93 -6.56
CA ALA A 94 28.91 -13.38 -6.70
C ALA A 94 27.59 -13.83 -7.39
N PHE A 95 27.01 -13.01 -8.27
CA PHE A 95 25.69 -13.28 -8.86
C PHE A 95 25.59 -14.64 -9.55
N ARG A 96 24.52 -15.37 -9.21
CA ARG A 96 24.21 -16.69 -9.75
C ARG A 96 22.76 -16.74 -10.26
N SER A 97 22.59 -16.84 -11.59
CA SER A 97 21.27 -16.86 -12.22
C SER A 97 20.43 -18.09 -11.84
N ASP A 98 21.08 -19.23 -11.57
CA ASP A 98 20.45 -20.47 -11.11
C ASP A 98 19.77 -20.34 -9.73
N ARG A 99 20.09 -19.29 -8.96
CA ARG A 99 19.49 -19.02 -7.66
C ARG A 99 18.21 -18.21 -7.73
N ILE A 100 17.87 -17.65 -8.90
CA ILE A 100 16.60 -16.97 -9.12
C ILE A 100 15.52 -18.03 -9.37
N ARG A 101 14.81 -18.39 -8.30
CA ARG A 101 13.81 -19.46 -8.34
C ARG A 101 12.50 -19.03 -7.69
N ALA A 102 11.39 -19.38 -8.34
CA ALA A 102 10.05 -19.25 -7.79
C ALA A 102 9.58 -20.61 -7.24
N ASN A 103 8.83 -20.60 -6.16
CA ASN A 103 8.27 -21.83 -5.60
C ASN A 103 7.20 -22.40 -6.57
N PRO A 104 7.30 -23.67 -7.00
CA PRO A 104 6.33 -24.27 -7.94
C PRO A 104 4.88 -24.21 -7.48
N LYS A 105 4.62 -24.35 -6.16
CA LYS A 105 3.27 -24.26 -5.60
C LYS A 105 2.68 -22.86 -5.75
N VAL A 106 3.51 -21.82 -5.55
CA VAL A 106 3.09 -20.43 -5.73
C VAL A 106 2.84 -20.16 -7.20
N ARG A 107 3.67 -20.67 -8.11
CA ARG A 107 3.43 -20.54 -9.55
C ARG A 107 2.09 -21.15 -9.96
N ALA A 108 1.82 -22.39 -9.56
CA ALA A 108 0.54 -23.06 -9.82
C ALA A 108 -0.65 -22.29 -9.22
N PHE A 109 -0.48 -21.74 -8.02
CA PHE A 109 -1.50 -20.88 -7.41
C PHE A 109 -1.78 -19.63 -8.27
N TYR A 110 -0.75 -18.91 -8.72
CA TYR A 110 -0.93 -17.73 -9.56
C TYR A 110 -1.52 -18.06 -10.93
N GLU A 111 -1.20 -19.21 -11.51
CA GLU A 111 -1.81 -19.72 -12.75
C GLU A 111 -3.30 -20.06 -12.58
N SER A 112 -3.72 -20.44 -11.36
CA SER A 112 -5.13 -20.72 -11.06
C SER A 112 -5.98 -19.46 -10.89
N ILE A 113 -5.37 -18.28 -10.75
CA ILE A 113 -6.08 -17.02 -10.60
C ILE A 113 -6.65 -16.64 -11.98
N PRO A 114 -7.99 -16.53 -12.12
CA PRO A 114 -8.59 -16.17 -13.39
C PRO A 114 -8.11 -14.77 -13.82
N ALA A 115 -7.86 -14.61 -15.12
CA ALA A 115 -7.61 -13.30 -15.69
C ALA A 115 -8.84 -12.41 -15.41
N ILE A 116 -8.59 -11.21 -14.88
CA ILE A 116 -9.65 -10.21 -14.78
C ILE A 116 -9.97 -9.80 -16.21
N ASP A 117 -11.10 -10.28 -16.72
CA ASP A 117 -11.63 -9.86 -18.00
C ASP A 117 -11.96 -8.37 -17.93
N MET A 118 -11.14 -7.54 -18.57
CA MET A 118 -11.43 -6.11 -18.78
C MET A 118 -12.38 -5.91 -19.96
N THR A 119 -13.21 -6.90 -20.30
CA THR A 119 -14.31 -6.71 -21.23
C THR A 119 -15.36 -5.82 -20.53
N PRO A 120 -15.67 -4.63 -21.07
CA PRO A 120 -16.82 -3.90 -20.59
C PRO A 120 -18.03 -4.81 -20.83
N LYS A 121 -18.70 -5.27 -19.76
CA LYS A 121 -20.01 -5.92 -19.89
C LYS A 121 -20.93 -4.94 -20.60
N SER A 122 -21.07 -5.08 -21.92
CA SER A 122 -22.10 -4.42 -22.69
C SER A 122 -23.42 -4.89 -22.11
N VAL A 123 -24.16 -3.94 -21.56
CA VAL A 123 -25.54 -4.09 -21.12
C VAL A 123 -26.36 -4.56 -22.32
N ILE A 124 -26.60 -5.87 -22.41
CA ILE A 124 -27.69 -6.42 -23.20
C ILE A 124 -28.71 -6.88 -22.18
N GLU A 125 -29.64 -5.99 -21.86
CA GLU A 125 -31.01 -6.34 -21.52
C GLU A 125 -31.84 -5.05 -21.54
N ASN A 126 -32.92 -5.10 -22.31
CA ASN A 126 -34.02 -4.12 -22.42
C ASN A 126 -33.89 -3.01 -23.46
N VAL A 127 -34.02 -3.39 -24.74
CA VAL A 127 -34.86 -2.63 -25.68
C VAL A 127 -35.81 -3.63 -26.36
N ALA A 128 -36.87 -3.99 -25.64
CA ALA A 128 -38.09 -4.40 -26.29
C ALA A 128 -38.92 -3.13 -26.55
N THR A 129 -39.46 -3.05 -27.77
CA THR A 129 -40.54 -2.19 -28.26
C THR A 129 -40.18 -0.99 -29.16
N SER A 130 -40.82 -1.01 -30.35
CA SER A 130 -40.82 -0.10 -31.51
C SER A 130 -39.60 -0.23 -32.45
N SER A 131 -39.70 -0.50 -33.75
CA SER A 131 -40.81 -0.55 -34.73
C SER A 131 -40.38 -1.30 -36.01
N CYS A 132 -41.34 -1.97 -36.66
CA CYS A 132 -41.46 -2.38 -38.08
C CYS A 132 -40.23 -2.51 -39.01
N GLY A 133 -40.05 -3.73 -39.54
CA GLY A 133 -40.13 -3.99 -41.00
C GLY A 133 -38.82 -4.13 -41.78
N ASN A 134 -38.30 -5.36 -41.91
CA ASN A 134 -38.30 -6.14 -43.17
C ASN A 134 -37.34 -7.35 -43.09
N GLU A 135 -37.82 -8.47 -43.63
CA GLU A 135 -37.19 -9.78 -43.74
C GLU A 135 -35.98 -9.78 -44.68
N ALA A 136 -34.92 -10.53 -44.35
CA ALA A 136 -34.30 -11.52 -45.24
C ALA A 136 -33.06 -12.19 -44.62
N GLU A 137 -33.10 -13.53 -44.65
CA GLU A 137 -32.01 -14.51 -44.81
C GLU A 137 -31.02 -14.81 -43.67
N VAL A 138 -31.24 -16.01 -43.12
CA VAL A 138 -30.34 -16.82 -42.30
C VAL A 138 -29.34 -17.51 -43.22
N GLY A 139 -28.05 -17.25 -43.04
CA GLY A 139 -26.94 -18.00 -43.62
C GLY A 139 -26.03 -18.51 -42.53
N GLU A 140 -26.16 -19.78 -42.18
CA GLU A 140 -25.33 -20.52 -41.23
C GLU A 140 -24.03 -20.96 -41.91
N ALA A 141 -22.86 -20.64 -41.34
CA ALA A 141 -21.59 -21.17 -41.77
C ALA A 141 -20.76 -21.65 -40.56
N VAL A 142 -20.78 -22.97 -40.44
CA VAL A 142 -19.96 -23.88 -39.64
C VAL A 142 -18.49 -23.44 -39.54
N ILE A 143 -17.95 -23.41 -38.32
CA ILE A 143 -16.51 -23.28 -38.08
C ILE A 143 -15.96 -24.70 -37.88
N ASP A 144 -15.28 -25.20 -38.91
CA ASP A 144 -14.57 -26.48 -38.86
C ASP A 144 -13.30 -26.34 -38.03
N SER A 145 -13.10 -27.35 -37.17
CA SER A 145 -11.95 -27.56 -36.33
C SER A 145 -10.77 -28.05 -37.16
N THR A 146 -9.61 -27.42 -36.98
CA THR A 146 -8.27 -28.03 -36.81
C THR A 146 -7.21 -27.04 -37.28
N CYS A 147 -6.15 -26.85 -36.49
CA CYS A 147 -4.77 -26.77 -36.99
C CYS A 147 -3.79 -26.78 -35.82
N ASP A 148 -2.86 -27.70 -35.95
CA ASP A 148 -1.74 -27.99 -35.07
C ASP A 148 -0.53 -27.08 -35.41
N ASP A 149 0.33 -26.95 -34.41
CA ASP A 149 1.76 -26.61 -34.35
C ASP A 149 2.44 -25.49 -35.18
N SER A 150 3.28 -24.77 -34.43
CA SER A 150 4.56 -24.18 -34.80
C SER A 150 4.64 -22.79 -35.48
N SER A 151 5.19 -21.85 -34.70
CA SER A 151 6.17 -20.82 -35.12
C SER A 151 5.71 -19.59 -35.92
N ILE A 152 5.17 -18.55 -35.26
CA ILE A 152 5.37 -17.14 -35.71
C ILE A 152 5.59 -16.17 -34.53
N LYS A 153 6.88 -15.84 -34.34
CA LYS A 153 7.53 -14.52 -34.18
C LYS A 153 7.16 -13.54 -33.04
N LYS A 154 8.19 -13.26 -32.22
CA LYS A 154 8.57 -11.97 -31.60
C LYS A 154 7.54 -10.84 -31.71
N ILE A 155 6.89 -10.49 -30.61
CA ILE A 155 6.22 -9.19 -30.50
C ILE A 155 7.21 -8.21 -29.87
N ASN A 156 7.58 -7.23 -30.69
CA ASN A 156 8.48 -6.13 -30.42
C ASN A 156 7.76 -5.11 -29.53
N PHE A 157 8.37 -4.73 -28.40
CA PHE A 157 7.82 -3.77 -27.45
C PHE A 157 8.26 -2.36 -27.84
N ASP A 158 7.75 -1.84 -28.96
CA ASP A 158 7.92 -0.45 -29.35
C ASP A 158 6.75 -0.07 -30.26
N THR A 159 6.26 1.15 -30.09
CA THR A 159 5.15 1.80 -30.82
C THR A 159 3.79 1.64 -30.13
N TYR A 160 3.42 2.59 -29.28
CA TYR A 160 2.19 3.39 -29.49
C TYR A 160 2.37 4.77 -28.83
N LYS A 161 2.84 5.72 -29.65
CA LYS A 161 2.75 7.17 -29.42
C LYS A 161 1.43 7.67 -30.03
N TYR A 162 0.84 8.64 -29.32
CA TYR A 162 -0.33 9.47 -29.64
C TYR A 162 -0.62 9.77 -31.13
N ALA A 163 -1.89 9.59 -31.49
CA ALA A 163 -2.68 10.40 -32.43
C ALA A 163 -4.13 10.32 -31.87
N GLY A 164 -4.82 11.39 -31.48
CA GLY A 164 -5.25 12.56 -32.24
C GLY A 164 -6.75 12.72 -31.95
N ASP A 165 -7.20 13.93 -31.64
CA ASP A 165 -8.51 14.26 -31.06
C ASP A 165 -9.74 13.64 -31.76
N ILE A 166 -10.58 12.95 -30.98
CA ILE A 166 -12.01 12.80 -31.27
C ILE A 166 -12.76 13.26 -30.02
N SER A 167 -13.42 14.42 -30.15
CA SER A 167 -14.37 14.96 -29.17
C SER A 167 -15.55 14.00 -29.05
N THR A 168 -15.47 13.07 -28.10
CA THR A 168 -16.62 12.31 -27.62
C THR A 168 -17.03 12.92 -26.28
N LYS A 169 -18.16 13.62 -26.26
CA LYS A 169 -18.79 14.08 -25.02
C LYS A 169 -19.06 12.85 -24.14
N LYS A 170 -18.24 12.66 -23.11
CA LYS A 170 -18.42 11.64 -22.07
C LYS A 170 -19.79 11.81 -21.44
N ILE A 171 -20.67 10.83 -21.66
CA ILE A 171 -21.85 10.62 -20.82
C ILE A 171 -21.33 10.05 -19.49
N THR A 172 -21.24 10.89 -18.47
CA THR A 172 -20.83 10.51 -17.12
C THR A 172 -21.96 9.75 -16.43
N VAL A 173 -21.87 8.43 -16.37
CA VAL A 173 -22.61 7.66 -15.36
C VAL A 173 -21.96 7.95 -14.02
N VAL A 174 -22.64 8.75 -13.19
CA VAL A 174 -22.18 9.12 -11.85
C VAL A 174 -22.21 7.89 -10.95
N LYS A 175 -21.11 7.11 -10.92
CA LYS A 175 -20.91 6.11 -9.87
C LYS A 175 -20.73 6.87 -8.55
N LYS A 176 -21.57 6.59 -7.55
CA LYS A 176 -21.45 7.18 -6.22
C LYS A 176 -20.02 6.95 -5.69
N PRO A 177 -19.32 8.00 -5.22
CA PRO A 177 -17.93 7.85 -4.81
C PRO A 177 -17.81 6.86 -3.65
N THR A 178 -16.72 6.10 -3.63
CA THR A 178 -16.49 4.98 -2.69
C THR A 178 -16.50 5.41 -1.22
N HIS A 179 -16.14 6.66 -0.92
CA HIS A 179 -16.24 7.24 0.42
C HIS A 179 -17.69 7.51 0.83
N ALA A 180 -18.55 7.97 -0.08
CA ALA A 180 -19.96 8.26 0.20
C ALA A 180 -20.77 6.98 0.50
N VAL A 181 -20.40 5.84 -0.08
CA VAL A 181 -21.01 4.54 0.29
C VAL A 181 -20.62 4.13 1.71
N THR A 182 -19.39 4.44 2.16
CA THR A 182 -18.96 4.21 3.55
C THR A 182 -19.77 5.08 4.52
N LEU A 183 -19.96 6.34 4.14
CA LEU A 183 -20.68 7.34 4.91
C LEU A 183 -22.14 6.91 5.13
N ASP A 184 -22.84 6.46 4.10
CA ASP A 184 -24.23 6.00 4.22
C ASP A 184 -24.37 4.87 5.25
N LEU A 185 -23.48 3.87 5.20
CA LEU A 185 -23.51 2.71 6.10
C LEU A 185 -23.19 3.10 7.53
N PHE A 186 -22.29 4.07 7.72
CA PHE A 186 -21.96 4.62 9.03
C PHE A 186 -23.13 5.42 9.62
N LEU A 187 -23.78 6.27 8.82
CA LEU A 187 -24.98 7.01 9.23
C LEU A 187 -26.18 6.08 9.51
N ALA A 188 -26.22 4.90 8.88
CA ALA A 188 -27.17 3.83 9.21
C ALA A 188 -26.89 3.13 10.55
N GLY A 189 -25.87 3.56 11.31
CA GLY A 189 -25.56 3.09 12.65
C GLY A 189 -24.60 1.90 12.71
N LYS A 190 -24.00 1.50 11.58
CA LYS A 190 -23.03 0.40 11.56
C LYS A 190 -21.66 0.85 12.06
N THR A 191 -20.98 -0.04 12.77
CA THR A 191 -19.61 0.16 13.23
C THR A 191 -18.61 0.04 12.08
N ILE A 192 -17.41 0.59 12.26
CA ILE A 192 -16.32 0.52 11.26
C ILE A 192 -16.00 -0.95 10.91
N ASP A 193 -16.02 -1.84 11.90
CA ASP A 193 -15.72 -3.26 11.71
C ASP A 193 -16.83 -3.99 10.93
N GLU A 194 -18.10 -3.67 11.17
CA GLU A 194 -19.23 -4.21 10.40
C GLU A 194 -19.21 -3.73 8.95
N ILE A 195 -18.92 -2.44 8.74
CA ILE A 195 -18.79 -1.85 7.39
C ILE A 195 -17.63 -2.50 6.64
N ALA A 196 -16.51 -2.78 7.31
CA ALA A 196 -15.37 -3.46 6.70
C ALA A 196 -15.74 -4.86 6.20
N VAL A 197 -16.47 -5.63 7.02
CA VAL A 197 -16.97 -6.97 6.65
C VAL A 197 -17.96 -6.90 5.48
N GLU A 198 -18.97 -6.04 5.58
CA GLU A 198 -20.02 -5.90 4.56
C GLU A 198 -19.49 -5.44 3.21
N ARG A 199 -18.50 -4.54 3.23
CA ARG A 199 -17.89 -4.04 2.00
C ARG A 199 -16.72 -4.90 1.50
N GLY A 200 -16.30 -5.91 2.27
CA GLY A 200 -15.10 -6.70 1.95
C GLY A 200 -13.82 -5.86 1.89
N LEU A 201 -13.75 -4.78 2.68
CA LEU A 201 -12.61 -3.84 2.70
C LEU A 201 -11.85 -3.95 4.02
N LYS A 202 -10.58 -3.53 4.02
CA LYS A 202 -9.81 -3.44 5.26
C LYS A 202 -10.35 -2.31 6.15
N LYS A 203 -10.33 -2.51 7.47
CA LYS A 203 -10.71 -1.50 8.47
C LYS A 203 -10.05 -0.13 8.20
N GLN A 204 -8.76 -0.13 7.92
CA GLN A 204 -8.00 1.08 7.61
C GLN A 204 -8.54 1.83 6.38
N THR A 205 -9.02 1.11 5.36
CA THR A 205 -9.64 1.72 4.17
C THR A 205 -10.97 2.39 4.51
N ILE A 206 -11.75 1.79 5.40
CA ILE A 206 -12.99 2.39 5.92
C ILE A 206 -12.68 3.65 6.73
N GLU A 207 -11.68 3.59 7.61
CA GLU A 207 -11.19 4.74 8.38
C GLU A 207 -10.74 5.89 7.46
N ASP A 208 -9.96 5.59 6.42
CA ASP A 208 -9.50 6.60 5.45
C ASP A 208 -10.66 7.19 4.64
N HIS A 209 -11.68 6.39 4.28
CA HIS A 209 -12.91 6.91 3.67
C HIS A 209 -13.68 7.83 4.61
N LEU A 210 -13.80 7.51 5.90
CA LEU A 210 -14.49 8.36 6.87
C LEU A 210 -13.76 9.68 7.09
N VAL A 211 -12.42 9.65 7.18
CA VAL A 211 -11.60 10.87 7.21
C VAL A 211 -11.89 11.74 5.99
N GLU A 212 -12.13 11.15 4.83
CA GLU A 212 -12.39 11.93 3.61
C GLU A 212 -13.66 12.79 3.72
N ASN A 213 -14.64 12.38 4.53
CA ASN A 213 -15.92 13.06 4.74
C ASN A 213 -15.92 14.03 5.95
N VAL A 214 -14.76 14.35 6.52
CA VAL A 214 -14.61 15.32 7.62
C VAL A 214 -13.92 16.59 7.11
N PRO A 215 -14.43 17.80 7.43
CA PRO A 215 -15.69 18.12 8.09
C PRO A 215 -16.89 18.19 7.13
N HIS A 216 -16.62 18.14 5.82
CA HIS A 216 -17.62 18.25 4.77
C HIS A 216 -18.15 16.85 4.42
N GLU A 217 -19.48 16.71 4.46
CA GLU A 217 -20.28 15.48 4.33
C GLU A 217 -20.74 14.80 5.64
N GLY A 218 -21.02 15.60 6.68
CA GLY A 218 -22.15 15.29 7.58
C GLY A 218 -21.89 14.46 8.84
N ILE A 219 -20.64 14.13 9.18
CA ILE A 219 -20.32 13.53 10.50
C ILE A 219 -19.55 14.55 11.37
N PRO A 220 -20.12 14.97 12.53
CA PRO A 220 -19.38 15.76 13.51
C PRO A 220 -18.16 14.97 14.03
N TYR A 221 -17.02 15.63 14.19
CA TYR A 221 -15.83 14.94 14.76
C TYR A 221 -16.09 14.42 16.18
N GLN A 222 -17.08 14.99 16.88
CA GLN A 222 -17.56 14.55 18.19
C GLN A 222 -18.04 13.09 18.18
N THR A 223 -18.42 12.54 17.02
CA THR A 223 -18.75 11.12 16.88
C THR A 223 -17.54 10.22 17.12
N PHE A 224 -16.32 10.74 16.93
CA PHE A 224 -15.09 9.97 17.02
C PHE A 224 -14.20 10.36 18.20
N MET A 225 -14.33 11.57 18.75
CA MET A 225 -13.49 12.06 19.85
C MET A 225 -14.17 13.13 20.70
N THR A 226 -13.71 13.30 21.94
CA THR A 226 -14.15 14.40 22.82
C THR A 226 -13.38 15.69 22.51
N GLU A 227 -13.90 16.82 22.98
CA GLU A 227 -13.21 18.14 22.91
C GLU A 227 -11.82 18.10 23.56
N VAL A 228 -11.64 17.30 24.62
CA VAL A 228 -10.36 17.13 25.30
C VAL A 228 -9.34 16.43 24.40
N ILE A 229 -9.75 15.34 23.73
CA ILE A 229 -8.89 14.62 22.78
C ILE A 229 -8.56 15.50 21.57
N TYR A 230 -9.56 16.22 21.06
CA TYR A 230 -9.38 17.20 19.99
C TYR A 230 -8.31 18.24 20.36
N GLY A 231 -8.41 18.83 21.56
CA GLY A 231 -7.45 19.79 22.09
C GLY A 231 -6.02 19.24 22.11
N TYR A 232 -5.82 18.04 22.67
CA TYR A 232 -4.48 17.42 22.69
C TYR A 232 -3.88 17.27 21.29
N ILE A 233 -4.68 16.85 20.30
CA ILE A 233 -4.20 16.64 18.93
C ILE A 233 -3.87 17.99 18.26
N VAL A 234 -4.71 19.01 18.47
CA VAL A 234 -4.45 20.36 17.95
C VAL A 234 -3.16 20.93 18.54
N ASP A 235 -2.96 20.85 19.85
CA ASP A 235 -1.77 21.33 20.53
C ASP A 235 -0.51 20.59 20.01
N ALA A 236 -0.60 19.27 19.81
CA ALA A 236 0.48 18.49 19.23
C ALA A 236 0.84 18.97 17.81
N PHE A 237 -0.15 19.30 16.96
CA PHE A 237 0.11 19.85 15.63
C PHE A 237 0.62 21.29 15.65
N GLN A 238 0.24 22.10 16.63
CA GLN A 238 0.78 23.47 16.79
C GLN A 238 2.26 23.43 17.17
N VAL A 239 2.65 22.53 18.07
CA VAL A 239 4.04 22.40 18.55
C VAL A 239 4.95 21.72 17.51
N LEU A 240 4.46 20.64 16.89
CA LEU A 240 5.30 19.80 16.02
C LEU A 240 5.21 20.19 14.53
N GLY A 241 4.19 20.97 14.14
CA GLY A 241 3.92 21.38 12.76
C GLY A 241 2.89 20.49 12.04
N LYS A 242 2.17 21.05 11.07
CA LYS A 242 1.03 20.41 10.38
C LYS A 242 1.42 19.26 9.42
N ASP A 243 2.66 19.26 8.93
CA ASP A 243 3.13 18.35 7.88
C ASP A 243 4.08 17.24 8.33
N ILE A 244 3.96 16.85 9.59
CA ILE A 244 4.74 15.77 10.20
C ILE A 244 4.14 14.38 9.98
N PRO A 245 4.94 13.30 10.08
CA PRO A 245 4.43 11.94 10.05
C PRO A 245 3.46 11.66 11.21
N LEU A 246 2.34 11.00 10.92
CA LEU A 246 1.28 10.66 11.89
C LEU A 246 1.82 9.91 13.13
N LYS A 247 2.83 9.07 12.94
CA LYS A 247 3.47 8.35 14.05
C LYS A 247 4.12 9.31 15.07
N VAL A 248 4.78 10.36 14.59
CA VAL A 248 5.42 11.37 15.46
C VAL A 248 4.37 12.10 16.30
N VAL A 249 3.22 12.40 15.70
CA VAL A 249 2.08 12.99 16.41
C VAL A 249 1.57 12.02 17.47
N LYS A 250 1.35 10.75 17.10
CA LYS A 250 0.84 9.71 18.00
C LYS A 250 1.75 9.46 19.19
N ASP A 251 3.07 9.50 18.99
CA ASP A 251 4.07 9.29 20.04
C ASP A 251 4.07 10.42 21.10
N ASN A 252 3.50 11.60 20.78
CA ASN A 252 3.38 12.76 21.69
C ASN A 252 1.97 12.93 22.27
N LEU A 253 1.08 11.96 22.06
CA LEU A 253 -0.31 12.02 22.51
C LEU A 253 -0.61 10.90 23.54
N PRO A 254 -1.65 11.07 24.36
CA PRO A 254 -2.13 10.01 25.24
C PRO A 254 -2.36 8.68 24.49
N ARG A 255 -2.19 7.56 25.18
CA ARG A 255 -2.24 6.22 24.57
C ARG A 255 -3.60 5.93 23.93
N GLU A 256 -4.65 6.52 24.45
CA GLU A 256 -6.05 6.36 24.06
C GLU A 256 -6.39 7.00 22.71
N VAL A 257 -5.54 7.92 22.22
CA VAL A 257 -5.82 8.67 20.99
C VAL A 257 -5.58 7.81 19.74
N SER A 258 -6.60 7.49 18.95
CA SER A 258 -6.42 6.62 17.78
C SER A 258 -5.83 7.35 16.57
N TYR A 259 -5.21 6.60 15.64
CA TYR A 259 -4.72 7.17 14.38
C TYR A 259 -5.84 7.79 13.53
N LEU A 260 -7.06 7.25 13.61
CA LEU A 260 -8.25 7.81 12.97
C LEU A 260 -8.49 9.25 13.47
N GLN A 261 -8.47 9.46 14.78
CA GLN A 261 -8.69 10.78 15.40
C GLN A 261 -7.61 11.77 14.95
N ILE A 262 -6.34 11.35 14.94
CA ILE A 262 -5.23 12.21 14.49
C ILE A 262 -5.38 12.60 13.01
N LYS A 263 -5.79 11.65 12.14
CA LYS A 263 -6.03 11.93 10.72
C LYS A 263 -7.19 12.91 10.51
N MET A 264 -8.28 12.77 11.26
CA MET A 264 -9.43 13.68 11.20
C MET A 264 -9.01 15.11 11.56
N VAL A 265 -8.35 15.30 12.71
CA VAL A 265 -7.89 16.63 13.13
C VAL A 265 -6.91 17.22 12.13
N ARG A 266 -5.96 16.42 11.62
CA ARG A 266 -5.01 16.87 10.58
C ARG A 266 -5.71 17.40 9.33
N LYS A 267 -6.79 16.75 8.90
CA LYS A 267 -7.57 17.19 7.74
C LYS A 267 -8.33 18.49 8.05
N MET A 268 -8.86 18.64 9.25
CA MET A 268 -9.60 19.84 9.66
C MET A 268 -8.72 21.09 9.81
N ILE A 269 -7.47 20.91 10.26
CA ILE A 269 -6.53 22.04 10.47
C ILE A 269 -5.69 22.38 9.24
N ARG A 270 -5.76 21.57 8.18
CA ARG A 270 -5.09 21.80 6.89
C ARG A 270 -5.92 22.74 6.03
#